data_AF-A0A6L6JG77-F1
#
_entry.id   AF-A0A6L6JG77-F1
#
_cell.length_a   1.000
_cell.length_b   1.000
_cell.length_c   1.000
_cell.angle_alpha   90.00
_cell.angle_beta   90.00
_cell.angle_gamma   90.00
#
_symmetry.space_group_name_H-M   'P 1'
#
loop_
_entity.id
_entity.type
_entity.pdbx_description
1 polymer ?
#
loop_
_entity_poly.entity_id
_entity_poly.type
_entity_poly.pdbx_seq_one_letter_code
_entity_poly.pdbx_strand_id
1 'polypeptide(L)'
;MQTTTTDADIDIREATLDDVDALNKLENACFETDRISRRSFRWMIEKGHSLLLVALIDRKLVGYVLLLYSQGTSLGRVYSLAVDARYRKAGIAARLMQEAETQALEDGRSFLRLEVRPDNQGAIRLYEKIGYQPFDILTDFYEDHADALRMMKVLHHQPEITHPEVAHYSQTTDFTCGPACLMMAMKTYDAPLALDRRLEFQLWREATTIFMTSGHGGCSPQGLALAAYRRGLQTILVTNSDLIPFVGGVRSEDKKAVIECVHQDFVDQINRSEIKQIQSAVDTALLKSYLDQGALALVLISSYRLNQSKSPHWVLVISVSDTFVYFHDPDVDWDDNKSLTDSGYIPVTHKEFNRMLGYGKPRYQAAVIVADKTLD
;
A
#
# COMPACT_ATOMS: atom_id res chain seq x y z
N MET A 1 -22.85 -47.03 1.92
CA MET A 1 -23.49 -45.87 2.57
C MET A 1 -22.39 -44.87 2.91
N GLN A 2 -22.22 -43.85 2.07
CA GLN A 2 -21.46 -42.66 2.42
C GLN A 2 -22.41 -41.76 3.19
N THR A 3 -22.19 -41.61 4.49
CA THR A 3 -22.87 -40.60 5.30
C THR A 3 -22.30 -39.25 4.92
N THR A 4 -23.07 -38.49 4.16
CA THR A 4 -22.93 -37.03 4.03
C THR A 4 -23.01 -36.43 5.42
N THR A 5 -21.89 -35.92 5.93
CA THR A 5 -21.86 -35.21 7.21
C THR A 5 -22.62 -33.90 7.04
N THR A 6 -23.83 -33.88 7.58
CA THR A 6 -24.69 -32.71 7.81
C THR A 6 -23.88 -31.60 8.50
N ASP A 7 -24.19 -30.33 8.18
CA ASP A 7 -23.71 -29.13 8.89
C ASP A 7 -23.61 -29.39 10.40
N ALA A 8 -22.40 -29.66 10.88
CA ALA A 8 -22.15 -29.64 12.31
C ALA A 8 -22.29 -28.18 12.74
N ASP A 9 -23.04 -27.92 13.80
CA ASP A 9 -23.21 -26.57 14.34
C ASP A 9 -21.86 -26.10 14.88
N ILE A 10 -21.08 -25.43 14.02
CA ILE A 10 -19.79 -24.87 14.39
C ILE A 10 -20.06 -23.50 15.02
N ASP A 11 -19.80 -23.44 16.32
CA ASP A 11 -19.81 -22.21 17.10
C ASP A 11 -18.44 -21.54 16.99
N ILE A 12 -18.40 -20.24 16.70
CA ILE A 12 -17.17 -19.45 16.60
C ILE A 12 -17.27 -18.28 17.57
N ARG A 13 -16.26 -18.12 18.41
CA ARG A 13 -16.17 -17.03 19.40
C ARG A 13 -14.72 -16.65 19.67
N GLU A 14 -14.52 -15.50 20.30
CA GLU A 14 -13.23 -15.15 20.88
C GLU A 14 -12.77 -16.17 21.93
N ALA A 15 -11.47 -16.41 21.95
CA ALA A 15 -10.82 -17.27 22.92
C ALA A 15 -10.81 -16.64 24.31
N THR A 16 -11.01 -17.47 25.32
CA THR A 16 -10.93 -17.12 26.73
C THR A 16 -9.75 -17.82 27.37
N LEU A 17 -9.41 -17.42 28.60
CA LEU A 17 -8.32 -18.06 29.35
C LEU A 17 -8.53 -19.55 29.60
N ASP A 18 -9.79 -20.01 29.62
CA ASP A 18 -10.14 -21.42 29.79
C ASP A 18 -9.81 -22.26 28.55
N ASP A 19 -9.67 -21.62 27.38
CA ASP A 19 -9.33 -22.29 26.12
C ASP A 19 -7.83 -22.58 25.98
N VAL A 20 -6.97 -21.95 26.80
CA VAL A 20 -5.51 -21.99 26.65
C VAL A 20 -4.94 -23.42 26.63
N ASP A 21 -5.48 -24.32 27.46
CA ASP A 21 -5.04 -25.72 27.49
C ASP A 21 -5.45 -26.47 26.21
N ALA A 22 -6.66 -26.24 25.71
CA ALA A 22 -7.16 -26.85 24.48
C ALA A 22 -6.45 -26.29 23.24
N LEU A 23 -6.19 -24.98 23.19
CA LEU A 23 -5.42 -24.30 22.16
C LEU A 23 -3.99 -24.87 22.08
N ASN A 24 -3.29 -24.93 23.21
CA ASN A 24 -1.94 -25.47 23.25
C ASN A 24 -1.91 -26.95 22.82
N LYS A 25 -2.93 -27.75 23.19
CA LYS A 25 -3.03 -29.14 22.75
C LYS A 25 -3.27 -29.25 21.24
N LEU A 26 -4.15 -28.43 20.68
CA LEU A 26 -4.42 -28.40 19.24
C LEU A 26 -3.19 -27.94 18.45
N GLU A 27 -2.49 -26.92 18.93
CA GLU A 27 -1.27 -26.39 18.33
C GLU A 27 -0.20 -27.46 18.16
N ASN A 28 0.11 -28.17 19.25
CA ASN A 28 1.12 -29.23 19.25
C ASN A 28 0.71 -30.44 18.39
N ALA A 29 -0.58 -30.59 18.06
CA ALA A 29 -1.07 -31.64 17.17
C ALA A 29 -1.09 -31.21 15.69
N CYS A 30 -1.10 -29.91 15.40
CA CYS A 30 -1.20 -29.37 14.05
C CYS A 30 0.15 -29.01 13.42
N PHE A 31 1.12 -28.59 14.22
CA PHE A 31 2.40 -28.07 13.74
C PHE A 31 3.57 -28.84 14.32
N GLU A 32 4.67 -28.95 13.57
CA GLU A 32 5.92 -29.59 14.00
C GLU A 32 6.93 -28.56 14.51
N THR A 33 7.03 -27.42 13.85
CA THR A 33 7.88 -26.26 14.17
C THR A 33 7.03 -25.00 14.41
N ASP A 34 7.67 -23.87 14.78
CA ASP A 34 7.04 -22.54 14.84
C ASP A 34 5.80 -22.46 15.74
N ARG A 35 5.74 -23.30 16.78
CA ARG A 35 4.57 -23.47 17.63
C ARG A 35 4.35 -22.29 18.55
N ILE A 36 3.08 -21.92 18.72
CA ILE A 36 2.66 -20.96 19.73
C ILE A 36 2.68 -21.60 21.12
N SER A 37 3.48 -21.04 22.02
CA SER A 37 3.54 -21.51 23.40
C SER A 37 2.25 -21.21 24.17
N ARG A 38 1.95 -22.01 25.19
CA ARG A 38 0.89 -21.74 26.19
C ARG A 38 0.95 -20.32 26.76
N ARG A 39 2.17 -19.81 27.02
CA ARG A 39 2.40 -18.45 27.54
C ARG A 39 2.01 -17.40 26.49
N SER A 40 2.33 -17.64 25.23
CA SER A 40 2.01 -16.75 24.11
C SER A 40 0.50 -16.65 23.91
N PHE A 41 -0.23 -17.79 23.92
CA PHE A 41 -1.70 -17.78 23.85
C PHE A 41 -2.33 -16.96 24.98
N ARG A 42 -1.91 -17.18 26.24
CA ARG A 42 -2.38 -16.39 27.38
C ARG A 42 -2.12 -14.90 27.18
N TRP A 43 -0.92 -14.54 26.75
CA TRP A 43 -0.56 -13.13 26.53
C TRP A 43 -1.40 -12.49 25.43
N MET A 44 -1.67 -13.20 24.33
CA MET A 44 -2.51 -12.73 23.23
C MET A 44 -3.96 -12.47 23.68
N ILE A 45 -4.50 -13.33 24.56
CA ILE A 45 -5.85 -13.17 25.13
C ILE A 45 -5.93 -11.98 26.10
N GLU A 46 -4.93 -11.79 26.96
CA GLU A 46 -5.02 -10.79 28.05
C GLU A 46 -4.50 -9.39 27.70
N LYS A 47 -3.48 -9.33 26.83
CA LYS A 47 -2.63 -8.14 26.62
C LYS A 47 -2.27 -7.89 25.16
N GLY A 48 -2.51 -8.85 24.28
CA GLY A 48 -2.15 -8.76 22.87
C GLY A 48 -3.03 -7.75 22.15
N HIS A 49 -2.42 -7.00 21.24
CA HIS A 49 -3.17 -6.31 20.19
C HIS A 49 -3.42 -7.32 19.06
N SER A 50 -4.36 -8.22 19.32
CA SER A 50 -4.58 -9.43 18.53
C SER A 50 -6.04 -9.86 18.62
N LEU A 51 -6.49 -10.60 17.61
CA LEU A 51 -7.76 -11.29 17.63
C LEU A 51 -7.51 -12.79 17.60
N LEU A 52 -8.00 -13.54 18.59
CA LEU A 52 -7.90 -14.99 18.64
C LEU A 52 -9.30 -15.60 18.69
N LEU A 53 -9.73 -16.20 17.59
CA LEU A 53 -11.02 -16.88 17.47
C LEU A 53 -10.84 -18.39 17.57
N VAL A 54 -11.79 -19.06 18.21
CA VAL A 54 -11.87 -20.52 18.35
C VAL A 54 -13.14 -21.05 17.71
N ALA A 55 -13.04 -22.20 17.05
CA ALA A 55 -14.18 -22.95 16.54
C ALA A 55 -14.46 -24.14 17.45
N LEU A 56 -15.73 -24.33 17.83
CA LEU A 56 -16.22 -25.42 18.65
C LEU A 56 -17.25 -26.27 17.92
N ILE A 57 -17.18 -27.59 18.11
CA ILE A 57 -18.24 -28.54 17.75
C ILE A 57 -18.54 -29.34 19.01
N ASP A 58 -19.80 -29.45 19.42
CA ASP A 58 -20.22 -30.10 20.66
C ASP A 58 -19.42 -29.61 21.90
N ARG A 59 -19.20 -28.28 21.98
CA ARG A 59 -18.38 -27.59 23.00
C ARG A 59 -16.90 -27.99 23.04
N LYS A 60 -16.41 -28.73 22.04
CA LYS A 60 -15.00 -29.10 21.92
C LYS A 60 -14.32 -28.17 20.93
N LEU A 61 -13.20 -27.57 21.34
CA LEU A 61 -12.35 -26.77 20.46
C LEU A 61 -11.74 -27.65 19.36
N VAL A 62 -12.06 -27.32 18.11
CA VAL A 62 -11.64 -28.06 16.90
C VAL A 62 -10.81 -27.23 15.93
N GLY A 63 -10.75 -25.91 16.12
CA GLY A 63 -9.94 -25.02 15.30
C GLY A 63 -9.74 -23.66 15.95
N TYR A 64 -8.77 -22.89 15.45
CA TYR A 64 -8.57 -21.50 15.83
C TYR A 64 -7.95 -20.70 14.67
N VAL A 65 -8.13 -19.38 14.69
CA VAL A 65 -7.39 -18.42 13.87
C VAL A 65 -6.90 -17.27 14.75
N LEU A 66 -5.68 -16.82 14.50
CA LEU A 66 -5.02 -15.76 15.24
C LEU A 66 -4.58 -14.65 14.30
N LEU A 67 -5.09 -13.44 14.52
CA LEU A 67 -4.61 -12.23 13.89
C LEU A 67 -3.73 -11.44 14.86
N LEU A 68 -2.62 -10.89 14.36
CA LEU A 68 -1.82 -9.89 15.04
C LEU A 68 -2.00 -8.53 14.35
N TYR A 69 -2.24 -7.50 15.14
CA TYR A 69 -2.48 -6.16 14.64
C TYR A 69 -1.28 -5.25 14.88
N SER A 70 -0.74 -4.71 13.79
CA SER A 70 0.32 -3.71 13.89
C SER A 70 -0.27 -2.36 14.31
N GLN A 71 0.40 -1.71 15.27
CA GLN A 71 -0.02 -0.41 15.78
C GLN A 71 0.19 0.68 14.73
N GLY A 72 -0.85 1.47 14.46
CA GLY A 72 -0.78 2.62 13.55
C GLY A 72 -0.71 2.26 12.06
N THR A 73 -1.22 1.08 11.67
CA THR A 73 -1.40 0.66 10.27
C THR A 73 -2.75 -0.02 10.08
N SER A 74 -3.35 0.08 8.90
CA SER A 74 -4.56 -0.67 8.50
C SER A 74 -4.32 -2.16 8.17
N LEU A 75 -3.10 -2.67 8.35
CA LEU A 75 -2.73 -4.06 8.08
C LEU A 75 -2.90 -4.96 9.31
N GLY A 76 -3.63 -6.07 9.15
CA GLY A 76 -3.61 -7.22 10.05
C GLY A 76 -2.79 -8.38 9.47
N ARG A 77 -2.18 -9.18 10.34
CA ARG A 77 -1.44 -10.39 9.95
C ARG A 77 -2.15 -11.62 10.46
N VAL A 78 -2.52 -12.55 9.57
CA VAL A 78 -2.94 -13.90 9.95
C VAL A 78 -1.68 -14.63 10.38
N TYR A 79 -1.51 -14.75 11.70
CA TYR A 79 -0.30 -15.29 12.29
C TYR A 79 -0.34 -16.81 12.38
N SER A 80 -1.51 -17.38 12.68
CA SER A 80 -1.70 -18.83 12.65
C SER A 80 -3.16 -19.21 12.42
N LEU A 81 -3.37 -20.34 11.76
CA LEU A 81 -4.66 -20.95 11.48
C LEU A 81 -4.52 -22.47 11.63
N ALA A 82 -5.27 -23.06 12.55
CA ALA A 82 -5.22 -24.49 12.82
C ALA A 82 -6.62 -25.11 12.86
N VAL A 83 -6.75 -26.31 12.29
CA VAL A 83 -7.95 -27.15 12.41
C VAL A 83 -7.52 -28.59 12.67
N ASP A 84 -8.12 -29.18 13.71
CA ASP A 84 -7.93 -30.58 14.11
C ASP A 84 -8.13 -31.49 12.89
N ALA A 85 -7.17 -32.39 12.65
CA ALA A 85 -7.14 -33.24 11.47
C ALA A 85 -8.44 -34.03 11.22
N ARG A 86 -9.17 -34.39 12.29
CA ARG A 86 -10.44 -35.12 12.23
C ARG A 86 -11.61 -34.30 11.72
N TYR A 87 -11.48 -32.97 11.73
CA TYR A 87 -12.52 -32.02 11.35
C TYR A 87 -12.13 -31.19 10.11
N ARG A 88 -11.00 -31.52 9.46
CA ARG A 88 -10.60 -30.88 8.20
C ARG A 88 -11.58 -31.22 7.08
N LYS A 89 -11.58 -30.40 6.03
CA LYS A 89 -12.49 -30.49 4.86
C LYS A 89 -13.98 -30.28 5.20
N ALA A 90 -14.32 -29.87 6.42
CA ALA A 90 -15.67 -29.48 6.84
C ALA A 90 -15.92 -27.96 6.78
N GLY A 91 -15.11 -27.20 6.04
CA GLY A 91 -15.29 -25.74 5.90
C GLY A 91 -14.89 -24.89 7.12
N ILE A 92 -14.46 -25.49 8.23
CA ILE A 92 -14.12 -24.80 9.50
C ILE A 92 -13.08 -23.69 9.29
N ALA A 93 -11.99 -23.99 8.56
CA ALA A 93 -10.94 -23.00 8.32
C ALA A 93 -11.44 -21.79 7.51
N ALA A 94 -12.34 -22.01 6.54
CA ALA A 94 -12.94 -20.92 5.76
C ALA A 94 -13.86 -20.07 6.63
N ARG A 95 -14.67 -20.68 7.49
CA ARG A 95 -15.55 -19.96 8.43
C ARG A 95 -14.77 -19.16 9.46
N LEU A 96 -13.70 -19.72 10.02
CA LEU A 96 -12.79 -19.01 10.93
C LEU A 96 -12.19 -17.78 10.25
N MET A 97 -11.70 -17.93 9.02
CA MET A 97 -11.15 -16.81 8.24
C MET A 97 -12.20 -15.75 7.94
N GLN A 98 -13.41 -16.11 7.52
CA GLN A 98 -14.49 -15.16 7.26
C GLN A 98 -14.88 -14.34 8.50
N GLU A 99 -14.97 -14.99 9.66
CA GLU A 99 -15.24 -14.31 10.93
C GLU A 99 -14.07 -13.38 11.31
N ALA A 100 -12.84 -13.85 11.15
CA ALA A 100 -11.64 -13.04 11.42
C ALA A 100 -11.53 -11.82 10.49
N GLU A 101 -11.87 -11.97 9.20
CA GLU A 101 -11.94 -10.89 8.23
C GLU A 101 -13.00 -9.84 8.64
N THR A 102 -14.17 -10.29 9.08
CA THR A 102 -15.26 -9.41 9.52
C THR A 102 -14.83 -8.59 10.73
N GLN A 103 -14.29 -9.23 11.77
CA GLN A 103 -13.86 -8.53 12.98
C GLN A 103 -12.61 -7.68 12.76
N ALA A 104 -11.71 -8.09 11.85
CA ALA A 104 -10.58 -7.24 11.46
C ALA A 104 -11.07 -5.97 10.76
N LEU A 105 -12.08 -6.06 9.90
CA LEU A 105 -12.70 -4.89 9.27
C LEU A 105 -13.32 -3.95 10.30
N GLU A 106 -14.04 -4.49 11.29
CA GLU A 106 -14.61 -3.72 12.42
C GLU A 106 -13.54 -3.05 13.28
N ASP A 107 -12.37 -3.68 13.44
CA ASP A 107 -11.18 -3.12 14.10
C ASP A 107 -10.42 -2.08 13.24
N GLY A 108 -10.96 -1.76 12.04
CA GLY A 108 -10.38 -0.77 11.13
C GLY A 108 -9.21 -1.30 10.30
N ARG A 109 -9.11 -2.63 10.11
CA ARG A 109 -8.15 -3.24 9.19
C ARG A 109 -8.71 -3.25 7.78
N SER A 110 -7.88 -2.84 6.85
CA SER A 110 -8.21 -2.78 5.42
C SER A 110 -7.59 -3.93 4.65
N PHE A 111 -6.58 -4.61 5.22
CA PHE A 111 -5.90 -5.75 4.62
C PHE A 111 -5.60 -6.82 5.65
N LEU A 112 -5.62 -8.07 5.21
CA LEU A 112 -4.97 -9.16 5.89
C LEU A 112 -3.86 -9.74 5.03
N ARG A 113 -2.71 -9.96 5.64
CA ARG A 113 -1.58 -10.69 5.05
C ARG A 113 -1.31 -11.98 5.82
N LEU A 114 -0.83 -12.99 5.12
CA LEU A 114 -0.39 -14.25 5.69
C LEU A 114 0.87 -14.77 5.03
N GLU A 115 1.50 -15.73 5.69
CA GLU A 115 2.63 -16.51 5.19
C GLU A 115 2.27 -18.00 5.26
N VAL A 116 2.53 -18.74 4.19
CA VAL A 116 2.21 -20.17 4.08
C VAL A 116 3.34 -20.93 3.39
N ARG A 117 3.68 -22.12 3.88
CA ARG A 117 4.68 -22.98 3.21
C ARG A 117 4.25 -23.29 1.77
N PRO A 118 5.14 -23.19 0.76
CA PRO A 118 4.83 -23.51 -0.64
C PRO A 118 4.31 -24.94 -0.86
N ASP A 119 4.70 -25.89 -0.02
CA ASP A 119 4.23 -27.28 -0.07
C ASP A 119 2.87 -27.51 0.60
N ASN A 120 2.32 -26.52 1.33
CA ASN A 120 1.00 -26.59 1.96
C ASN A 120 -0.12 -26.23 0.96
N GLN A 121 -0.22 -27.05 -0.08
CA GLN A 121 -1.19 -26.90 -1.17
C GLN A 121 -2.64 -26.89 -0.70
N GLY A 122 -2.94 -27.48 0.47
CA GLY A 122 -4.26 -27.44 1.07
C GLY A 122 -4.63 -26.05 1.58
N ALA A 123 -3.71 -25.38 2.28
CA ALA A 123 -3.91 -24.02 2.78
C ALA A 123 -3.89 -22.99 1.64
N ILE A 124 -2.98 -23.13 0.67
CA ILE A 124 -2.91 -22.22 -0.49
C ILE A 124 -4.26 -22.19 -1.23
N ARG A 125 -4.82 -23.36 -1.57
CA ARG A 125 -6.15 -23.43 -2.23
C ARG A 125 -7.29 -22.86 -1.38
N LEU A 126 -7.20 -22.98 -0.06
CA LEU A 126 -8.18 -22.35 0.83
C LEU A 126 -8.10 -20.82 0.71
N TYR A 127 -6.89 -20.27 0.82
CA TYR A 127 -6.63 -18.84 0.76
C TYR A 127 -7.02 -18.25 -0.59
N GLU A 128 -6.64 -18.88 -1.70
CA GLU A 128 -7.07 -18.48 -3.05
C GLU A 128 -8.60 -18.48 -3.18
N LYS A 129 -9.27 -19.53 -2.70
CA LYS A 129 -10.73 -19.66 -2.76
C LYS A 129 -11.45 -18.55 -1.99
N ILE A 130 -10.89 -18.08 -0.88
CA ILE A 130 -11.47 -17.00 -0.08
C ILE A 130 -10.94 -15.62 -0.49
N GLY A 131 -10.17 -15.52 -1.58
CA GLY A 131 -9.82 -14.26 -2.24
C GLY A 131 -8.44 -13.69 -1.88
N TYR A 132 -7.56 -14.46 -1.23
CA TYR A 132 -6.16 -14.07 -1.05
C TYR A 132 -5.37 -14.31 -2.34
N GLN A 133 -4.49 -13.38 -2.67
CA GLN A 133 -3.59 -13.48 -3.82
C GLN A 133 -2.14 -13.62 -3.34
N PRO A 134 -1.34 -14.51 -3.95
CA PRO A 134 0.11 -14.56 -3.69
C PRO A 134 0.78 -13.30 -4.22
N PHE A 135 1.79 -12.80 -3.50
CA PHE A 135 2.52 -11.60 -3.94
C PHE A 135 4.05 -11.65 -3.72
N ASP A 136 4.55 -12.52 -2.85
CA ASP A 136 5.97 -12.56 -2.46
C ASP A 136 6.34 -13.95 -1.91
N ILE A 137 7.63 -14.32 -1.93
CA ILE A 137 8.21 -15.49 -1.26
C ILE A 137 9.33 -15.01 -0.32
N LEU A 138 9.18 -15.28 0.98
CA LEU A 138 10.25 -15.06 1.96
C LEU A 138 11.17 -16.28 1.97
N THR A 139 12.44 -16.08 1.62
CA THR A 139 13.45 -17.14 1.69
C THR A 139 13.87 -17.40 3.13
N ASP A 140 14.13 -18.65 3.48
CA ASP A 140 14.69 -19.02 4.79
C ASP A 140 13.83 -18.48 5.97
N PHE A 141 12.52 -18.65 5.86
CA PHE A 141 11.56 -18.00 6.75
C PHE A 141 11.18 -18.83 7.98
N TYR A 142 10.94 -20.13 7.78
CA TYR A 142 10.54 -21.05 8.84
C TYR A 142 11.76 -21.59 9.60
N GLU A 143 11.55 -22.12 10.82
CA GLU A 143 12.63 -22.66 11.65
C GLU A 143 13.45 -23.78 10.97
N ASP A 144 12.85 -24.47 9.99
CA ASP A 144 13.47 -25.53 9.19
C ASP A 144 14.18 -25.01 7.91
N HIS A 145 14.38 -23.70 7.81
CA HIS A 145 14.92 -23.00 6.65
C HIS A 145 14.04 -23.07 5.39
N ALA A 146 12.77 -23.47 5.52
CA ALA A 146 11.85 -23.45 4.39
C ALA A 146 11.39 -22.02 4.06
N ASP A 147 11.15 -21.79 2.77
CA ASP A 147 10.59 -20.55 2.27
C ASP A 147 9.11 -20.42 2.67
N ALA A 148 8.58 -19.19 2.64
CA ALA A 148 7.16 -18.90 2.83
C ALA A 148 6.58 -18.11 1.67
N LEU A 149 5.51 -18.64 1.06
CA LEU A 149 4.67 -17.88 0.14
C LEU A 149 3.83 -16.89 0.95
N ARG A 150 3.94 -15.61 0.63
CA ARG A 150 3.10 -14.56 1.21
C ARG A 150 1.87 -14.34 0.36
N MET A 151 0.74 -14.19 1.03
CA MET A 151 -0.52 -13.89 0.37
C MET A 151 -1.25 -12.74 1.09
N MET A 152 -2.05 -11.98 0.36
CA MET A 152 -2.79 -10.84 0.90
C MET A 152 -4.23 -10.78 0.35
N LYS A 153 -5.13 -10.24 1.16
CA LYS A 153 -6.50 -9.88 0.78
C LYS A 153 -6.86 -8.50 1.30
N VAL A 154 -7.50 -7.69 0.44
CA VAL A 154 -8.15 -6.43 0.81
C VAL A 154 -9.52 -6.76 1.42
N LEU A 155 -9.81 -6.25 2.62
CA LEU A 155 -11.05 -6.54 3.35
C LEU A 155 -12.20 -5.58 3.04
N HIS A 156 -11.88 -4.33 2.68
CA HIS A 156 -12.91 -3.38 2.32
C HIS A 156 -13.55 -3.77 0.98
N HIS A 157 -14.89 -3.80 0.96
CA HIS A 157 -15.63 -3.65 -0.28
C HIS A 157 -15.11 -2.38 -0.95
N GLN A 158 -14.54 -2.50 -2.15
CA GLN A 158 -14.31 -1.34 -3.00
C GLN A 158 -15.65 -0.59 -3.02
N PRO A 159 -15.74 0.68 -2.56
CA PRO A 159 -16.92 1.44 -2.88
C PRO A 159 -17.03 1.39 -4.41
N GLU A 160 -18.24 1.12 -4.90
CA GLU A 160 -18.58 1.20 -6.33
C GLU A 160 -18.21 2.60 -6.82
N ILE A 161 -16.95 2.82 -7.16
CA ILE A 161 -16.49 3.99 -7.87
C ILE A 161 -15.68 3.44 -9.03
N THR A 162 -16.37 3.47 -10.17
CA THR A 162 -15.89 3.34 -11.54
C THR A 162 -14.72 4.30 -11.78
N HIS A 163 -13.52 3.93 -11.35
CA HIS A 163 -12.33 4.60 -11.84
C HIS A 163 -11.90 3.95 -13.15
N PRO A 164 -11.38 4.73 -14.11
CA PRO A 164 -10.68 4.19 -15.26
C PRO A 164 -9.61 3.20 -14.77
N GLU A 165 -9.34 2.14 -15.53
CA GLU A 165 -8.11 1.36 -15.33
C GLU A 165 -6.93 2.33 -15.49
N VAL A 166 -6.36 2.77 -14.37
CA VAL A 166 -5.18 3.62 -14.36
C VAL A 166 -4.00 2.72 -14.67
N ALA A 167 -3.24 3.07 -15.70
CA ALA A 167 -2.08 2.29 -16.08
C ALA A 167 -1.02 2.32 -14.96
N HIS A 168 -0.39 1.19 -14.69
CA HIS A 168 0.75 1.10 -13.79
C HIS A 168 2.07 1.08 -14.57
N TYR A 169 3.09 1.77 -14.06
CA TYR A 169 4.45 1.73 -14.56
C TYR A 169 5.44 1.82 -13.41
N SER A 170 6.27 0.78 -13.26
CA SER A 170 7.38 0.75 -12.32
C SER A 170 8.52 1.64 -12.81
N GLN A 171 9.00 2.55 -11.97
CA GLN A 171 10.20 3.33 -12.26
C GLN A 171 11.40 2.41 -12.50
N THR A 172 12.31 2.80 -13.40
CA THR A 172 13.52 2.03 -13.71
C THR A 172 14.77 2.52 -12.98
N THR A 173 14.65 3.61 -12.20
CA THR A 173 15.71 4.14 -11.33
C THR A 173 15.13 4.79 -10.08
N ASP A 174 15.95 4.91 -9.04
CA ASP A 174 15.58 5.45 -7.71
C ASP A 174 15.22 6.95 -7.70
N PHE A 175 15.28 7.61 -8.87
CA PHE A 175 15.13 9.07 -9.01
C PHE A 175 14.05 9.49 -10.01
N THR A 176 13.31 8.53 -10.57
CA THR A 176 12.31 8.77 -11.63
C THR A 176 10.86 8.54 -11.17
N CYS A 177 10.60 8.53 -9.86
CA CYS A 177 9.24 8.39 -9.31
C CYS A 177 8.23 9.41 -9.88
N GLY A 178 8.62 10.68 -9.98
CA GLY A 178 7.78 11.73 -10.59
C GLY A 178 7.45 11.44 -12.07
N PRO A 179 8.46 11.22 -12.92
CA PRO A 179 8.30 10.81 -14.32
C PRO A 179 7.43 9.58 -14.51
N ALA A 180 7.63 8.54 -13.70
CA ALA A 180 6.82 7.33 -13.73
C ALA A 180 5.35 7.63 -13.38
N CYS A 181 5.08 8.45 -12.36
CA CYS A 181 3.73 8.92 -12.05
C CYS A 181 3.09 9.68 -13.23
N LEU A 182 3.86 10.53 -13.90
CA LEU A 182 3.35 11.29 -15.06
C LEU A 182 3.09 10.37 -16.25
N MET A 183 3.93 9.37 -16.49
CA MET A 183 3.72 8.35 -17.53
C MET A 183 2.43 7.56 -17.29
N MET A 184 2.18 7.13 -16.04
CA MET A 184 0.94 6.46 -15.67
C MET A 184 -0.29 7.33 -15.97
N ALA A 185 -0.25 8.61 -15.61
CA ALA A 185 -1.32 9.55 -15.92
C ALA A 185 -1.51 9.75 -17.43
N MET A 186 -0.42 9.98 -18.18
CA MET A 186 -0.48 10.15 -19.63
C MET A 186 -1.04 8.92 -20.34
N LYS A 187 -0.62 7.71 -19.96
CA LYS A 187 -1.11 6.45 -20.53
C LYS A 187 -2.59 6.22 -20.26
N THR A 188 -3.06 6.68 -19.10
CA THR A 188 -4.47 6.60 -18.74
C THR A 188 -5.34 7.47 -19.65
N TYR A 189 -4.84 8.65 -20.04
CA TYR A 189 -5.53 9.55 -20.97
C TYR A 189 -5.29 9.23 -22.45
N ASP A 190 -4.14 8.64 -22.79
CA ASP A 190 -3.74 8.27 -24.15
C ASP A 190 -3.35 6.78 -24.20
N ALA A 191 -4.36 5.91 -24.34
CA ALA A 191 -4.16 4.46 -24.35
C ALA A 191 -3.14 3.94 -25.39
N PRO A 192 -2.98 4.54 -26.59
CA PRO A 192 -1.90 4.20 -27.53
C PRO A 192 -0.47 4.51 -27.06
N LEU A 193 -0.27 5.37 -26.05
CA LEU A 193 1.07 5.79 -25.61
C LEU A 193 1.94 4.59 -25.24
N ALA A 194 3.13 4.50 -25.82
CA ALA A 194 4.12 3.50 -25.42
C ALA A 194 4.83 3.96 -24.14
N LEU A 195 4.76 3.15 -23.09
CA LEU A 195 5.54 3.37 -21.88
C LEU A 195 6.90 2.70 -22.04
N ASP A 196 7.94 3.50 -22.17
CA ASP A 196 9.30 3.02 -22.25
C ASP A 196 10.27 3.90 -21.44
N ARG A 197 11.45 3.35 -21.19
CA ARG A 197 12.51 3.99 -20.42
C ARG A 197 13.02 5.29 -21.05
N ARG A 198 12.85 5.49 -22.36
CA ARG A 198 13.27 6.74 -23.03
C ARG A 198 12.33 7.87 -22.65
N LEU A 199 11.02 7.62 -22.63
CA LEU A 199 10.02 8.58 -22.16
C LEU A 199 10.26 8.95 -20.69
N GLU A 200 10.53 7.94 -19.84
CA GLU A 200 10.85 8.13 -18.42
C GLU A 200 12.03 9.11 -18.21
N PHE A 201 13.14 8.88 -18.91
CA PHE A 201 14.32 9.75 -18.80
C PHE A 201 14.13 11.11 -19.48
N GLN A 202 13.34 11.19 -20.54
CA GLN A 202 13.01 12.46 -21.14
C GLN A 202 12.23 13.34 -20.14
N LEU A 203 11.20 12.78 -19.51
CA LEU A 203 10.42 13.46 -18.48
C LEU A 203 11.28 13.86 -17.29
N TRP A 204 12.17 12.98 -16.85
CA TRP A 204 13.12 13.30 -15.78
C TRP A 204 14.01 14.50 -16.14
N ARG A 205 14.59 14.52 -17.35
CA ARG A 205 15.44 15.63 -17.82
C ARG A 205 14.69 16.95 -17.89
N GLU A 206 13.39 16.90 -18.19
CA GLU A 206 12.54 18.09 -18.26
C GLU A 206 12.10 18.58 -16.87
N ALA A 207 12.04 17.70 -15.87
CA ALA A 207 11.45 18.00 -14.56
C ALA A 207 12.44 18.10 -13.39
N THR A 208 13.64 17.55 -13.55
CA THR A 208 14.66 17.52 -12.49
C THR A 208 15.20 18.92 -12.21
N THR A 209 15.37 19.26 -10.93
CA THR A 209 16.16 20.44 -10.56
C THR A 209 17.65 20.17 -10.54
N ILE A 210 18.14 18.91 -10.41
CA ILE A 210 19.58 18.56 -10.37
C ILE A 210 19.97 17.11 -10.79
N PHE A 211 21.21 17.02 -11.29
CA PHE A 211 22.05 15.90 -11.74
C PHE A 211 22.85 15.21 -10.59
N MET A 212 23.00 13.87 -10.59
CA MET A 212 23.75 13.14 -9.54
C MET A 212 25.18 12.74 -9.95
N THR A 213 26.17 13.11 -9.13
CA THR A 213 27.31 12.23 -8.81
C THR A 213 27.35 11.83 -7.32
N SER A 214 26.50 12.43 -6.48
CA SER A 214 26.03 11.93 -5.17
C SER A 214 25.02 12.93 -4.57
N GLY A 215 23.84 12.44 -4.15
CA GLY A 215 22.72 13.21 -3.55
C GLY A 215 21.46 13.27 -4.41
N HIS A 216 20.28 13.38 -3.79
CA HIS A 216 18.92 13.23 -4.35
C HIS A 216 18.67 13.98 -5.67
N GLY A 217 18.98 13.35 -6.80
CA GLY A 217 18.35 13.68 -8.07
C GLY A 217 16.87 13.35 -7.93
N GLY A 218 16.00 14.34 -8.07
CA GLY A 218 14.57 14.17 -7.90
C GLY A 218 13.84 15.22 -8.70
N CYS A 219 12.58 14.97 -9.01
CA CYS A 219 11.80 15.89 -9.83
C CYS A 219 11.18 17.00 -9.00
N SER A 220 11.24 18.22 -9.53
CA SER A 220 10.57 19.36 -8.93
C SER A 220 9.08 19.35 -9.27
N PRO A 221 8.21 19.84 -8.38
CA PRO A 221 6.80 20.04 -8.69
C PRO A 221 6.59 20.91 -9.93
N GLN A 222 7.36 22.00 -10.04
CA GLN A 222 7.29 22.95 -11.15
C GLN A 222 7.69 22.29 -12.47
N GLY A 223 8.81 21.57 -12.46
CA GLY A 223 9.30 20.86 -13.64
C GLY A 223 8.35 19.75 -14.09
N LEU A 224 7.74 19.00 -13.15
CA LEU A 224 6.70 18.00 -13.48
C LEU A 224 5.46 18.66 -14.09
N ALA A 225 5.00 19.78 -13.52
CA ALA A 225 3.88 20.52 -14.06
C ALA A 225 4.15 21.02 -15.49
N LEU A 226 5.34 21.57 -15.74
CA LEU A 226 5.75 21.98 -17.09
C LEU A 226 5.86 20.79 -18.05
N ALA A 227 6.41 19.67 -17.60
CA ALA A 227 6.51 18.47 -18.43
C ALA A 227 5.13 17.93 -18.83
N ALA A 228 4.15 17.95 -17.92
CA ALA A 228 2.76 17.60 -18.20
C ALA A 228 2.11 18.59 -19.19
N TYR A 229 2.25 19.89 -18.93
CA TYR A 229 1.71 20.95 -19.77
C TYR A 229 2.24 20.91 -21.21
N ARG A 230 3.55 20.68 -21.40
CA ARG A 230 4.17 20.53 -22.73
C ARG A 230 3.59 19.37 -23.56
N ARG A 231 2.92 18.42 -22.90
CA ARG A 231 2.27 17.27 -23.52
C ARG A 231 0.77 17.49 -23.72
N GLY A 232 0.30 18.72 -23.52
CA GLY A 232 -1.09 19.11 -23.77
C GLY A 232 -2.06 18.77 -22.64
N LEU A 233 -1.56 18.29 -21.50
CA LEU A 233 -2.42 18.05 -20.32
C LEU A 233 -2.75 19.38 -19.65
N GLN A 234 -4.03 19.55 -19.29
CA GLN A 234 -4.36 20.63 -18.38
C GLN A 234 -3.71 20.35 -17.04
N THR A 235 -3.04 21.36 -16.49
CA THR A 235 -2.17 21.19 -15.34
C THR A 235 -2.46 22.24 -14.28
N ILE A 236 -2.62 21.80 -13.03
CA ILE A 236 -2.71 22.66 -11.85
C ILE A 236 -1.56 22.30 -10.91
N LEU A 237 -0.76 23.29 -10.54
CA LEU A 237 0.30 23.16 -9.56
C LEU A 237 -0.20 23.65 -8.20
N VAL A 238 -0.19 22.77 -7.20
CA VAL A 238 -0.50 23.09 -5.82
C VAL A 238 0.76 23.03 -4.99
N THR A 239 1.09 24.12 -4.28
CA THR A 239 2.21 24.16 -3.32
C THR A 239 1.81 24.91 -2.07
N ASN A 240 2.32 24.50 -0.91
CA ASN A 240 2.04 25.20 0.36
C ASN A 240 3.02 26.34 0.68
N SER A 241 4.01 26.56 -0.19
CA SER A 241 5.11 27.51 0.02
C SER A 241 5.79 27.85 -1.30
N ASP A 242 6.32 29.08 -1.39
CA ASP A 242 7.16 29.55 -2.50
C ASP A 242 8.66 29.31 -2.24
N LEU A 243 8.99 28.64 -1.14
CA LEU A 243 10.37 28.27 -0.83
C LEU A 243 10.90 27.28 -1.88
N ILE A 244 12.19 27.43 -2.19
CA ILE A 244 12.90 26.54 -3.11
C ILE A 244 13.02 25.16 -2.43
N PRO A 245 12.39 24.11 -2.99
CA PRO A 245 12.32 22.82 -2.31
C PRO A 245 13.71 22.20 -2.14
N PHE A 246 13.94 21.61 -0.96
CA PHE A 246 15.11 20.76 -0.64
C PHE A 246 16.49 21.44 -0.64
N VAL A 247 16.60 22.73 -0.96
CA VAL A 247 17.87 23.49 -0.94
C VAL A 247 18.56 23.45 0.42
N GLY A 248 17.79 23.47 1.51
CA GLY A 248 18.33 23.39 2.87
C GLY A 248 19.12 22.12 3.19
N GLY A 249 18.95 21.04 2.42
CA GLY A 249 19.70 19.79 2.55
C GLY A 249 21.05 19.79 1.84
N VAL A 250 21.30 20.77 0.97
CA VAL A 250 22.52 20.86 0.16
C VAL A 250 23.59 21.65 0.90
N ARG A 251 24.80 21.10 1.04
CA ARG A 251 25.90 21.75 1.78
C ARG A 251 26.78 22.65 0.91
N SER A 252 26.88 22.38 -0.38
CA SER A 252 27.71 23.14 -1.32
C SER A 252 26.93 24.34 -1.85
N GLU A 253 27.47 25.55 -1.66
CA GLU A 253 26.87 26.79 -2.16
C GLU A 253 26.74 26.80 -3.69
N ASP A 254 27.74 26.30 -4.42
CA ASP A 254 27.67 26.17 -5.88
C ASP A 254 26.50 25.27 -6.31
N LYS A 255 26.30 24.14 -5.62
CA LYS A 255 25.15 23.26 -5.88
C LYS A 255 23.83 23.94 -5.55
N LYS A 256 23.75 24.72 -4.47
CA LYS A 256 22.54 25.51 -4.15
C LYS A 256 22.23 26.50 -5.25
N ALA A 257 23.21 27.31 -5.66
CA ALA A 257 23.03 28.30 -6.73
C ALA A 257 22.53 27.68 -8.04
N VAL A 258 22.96 26.46 -8.37
CA VAL A 258 22.43 25.70 -9.51
C VAL A 258 20.95 25.34 -9.30
N ILE A 259 20.56 24.80 -8.13
CA ILE A 259 19.14 24.51 -7.83
C ILE A 259 18.30 25.78 -7.95
N GLU A 260 18.77 26.87 -7.36
CA GLU A 260 18.06 28.15 -7.33
C GLU A 260 17.86 28.70 -8.74
N CYS A 261 18.89 28.63 -9.58
CA CYS A 261 18.81 29.05 -10.98
C CYS A 261 17.82 28.21 -11.78
N VAL A 262 17.89 26.88 -11.68
CA VAL A 262 16.96 25.97 -12.38
C VAL A 262 15.53 26.14 -11.88
N HIS A 263 15.35 26.30 -10.56
CA HIS A 263 14.05 26.55 -9.96
C HIS A 263 13.44 27.87 -10.45
N GLN A 264 14.23 28.94 -10.49
CA GLN A 264 13.77 30.23 -10.98
C GLN A 264 13.36 30.16 -12.46
N ASP A 265 14.12 29.43 -13.28
CA ASP A 265 13.76 29.20 -14.68
C ASP A 265 12.42 28.45 -14.80
N PHE A 266 12.17 27.42 -13.98
CA PHE A 266 10.87 26.76 -13.94
C PHE A 266 9.74 27.70 -13.52
N VAL A 267 9.96 28.53 -12.50
CA VAL A 267 8.97 29.53 -12.05
C VAL A 267 8.66 30.52 -13.17
N ASP A 268 9.68 31.04 -13.86
CA ASP A 268 9.52 31.97 -14.97
C ASP A 268 8.75 31.34 -16.14
N GLN A 269 9.02 30.07 -16.45
CA GLN A 269 8.28 29.34 -17.48
C GLN A 269 6.82 29.10 -17.09
N ILE A 270 6.54 28.74 -15.83
CA ILE A 270 5.16 28.58 -15.33
C ILE A 270 4.40 29.89 -15.43
N ASN A 271 5.01 31.01 -15.03
CA ASN A 271 4.40 32.34 -15.11
C ASN A 271 4.08 32.80 -16.54
N ARG A 272 4.69 32.17 -17.55
CA ARG A 272 4.42 32.40 -18.99
C ARG A 272 3.50 31.35 -19.61
N SER A 273 3.05 30.38 -18.83
CA SER A 273 2.18 29.27 -19.25
C SER A 273 0.75 29.47 -18.74
N GLU A 274 -0.15 28.58 -19.16
CA GLU A 274 -1.54 28.54 -18.68
C GLU A 274 -1.71 27.62 -17.45
N ILE A 275 -0.62 27.18 -16.84
CA ILE A 275 -0.65 26.34 -15.63
C ILE A 275 -1.25 27.15 -14.47
N LYS A 276 -2.38 26.67 -13.92
CA LYS A 276 -3.02 27.27 -12.75
C LYS A 276 -2.18 26.98 -11.51
N GLN A 277 -1.86 28.02 -10.73
CA GLN A 277 -1.07 27.90 -9.50
C GLN A 277 -2.00 28.10 -8.29
N ILE A 278 -1.98 27.17 -7.33
CA ILE A 278 -2.75 27.23 -6.09
C ILE A 278 -1.78 27.18 -4.92
N GLN A 279 -1.74 28.25 -4.14
CA GLN A 279 -0.94 28.32 -2.92
C GLN A 279 -1.78 27.87 -1.72
N SER A 280 -1.71 26.58 -1.38
CA SER A 280 -2.48 25.97 -0.29
C SER A 280 -1.77 24.73 0.26
N ALA A 281 -2.10 24.34 1.49
CA ALA A 281 -1.79 22.99 1.96
C ALA A 281 -2.47 21.96 1.06
N VAL A 282 -1.77 20.85 0.81
CA VAL A 282 -2.36 19.68 0.14
C VAL A 282 -3.07 18.87 1.22
N ASP A 283 -4.33 18.53 0.98
CA ASP A 283 -5.11 17.62 1.81
C ASP A 283 -6.03 16.73 0.94
N THR A 284 -6.65 15.74 1.57
CA THR A 284 -7.53 14.81 0.87
C THR A 284 -8.80 15.46 0.29
N ALA A 285 -9.28 16.55 0.88
CA ALA A 285 -10.50 17.21 0.40
C ALA A 285 -10.23 17.95 -0.92
N LEU A 286 -9.12 18.67 -0.99
CA LEU A 286 -8.63 19.31 -2.21
C LEU A 286 -8.38 18.28 -3.32
N LEU A 287 -7.72 17.17 -3.00
CA LEU A 287 -7.46 16.13 -3.99
C LEU A 287 -8.77 15.52 -4.50
N LYS A 288 -9.70 15.20 -3.59
CA LYS A 288 -10.99 14.62 -3.94
C LYS A 288 -11.77 15.49 -4.92
N SER A 289 -11.80 16.82 -4.73
CA SER A 289 -12.55 17.71 -5.62
C SER A 289 -12.08 17.68 -7.07
N TYR A 290 -10.81 17.37 -7.33
CA TYR A 290 -10.28 17.22 -8.69
C TYR A 290 -10.40 15.80 -9.22
N LEU A 291 -10.14 14.79 -8.38
CA LEU A 291 -10.26 13.38 -8.76
C LEU A 291 -11.70 13.02 -9.13
N ASP A 292 -12.69 13.59 -8.44
CA ASP A 292 -14.13 13.44 -8.77
C ASP A 292 -14.49 13.99 -10.16
N GLN A 293 -13.68 14.90 -10.71
CA GLN A 293 -13.85 15.47 -12.07
C GLN A 293 -13.11 14.64 -13.14
N GLY A 294 -12.48 13.52 -12.77
CA GLY A 294 -11.71 12.67 -13.68
C GLY A 294 -10.24 13.09 -13.84
N ALA A 295 -9.75 14.01 -13.01
CA ALA A 295 -8.32 14.31 -12.95
C ALA A 295 -7.55 13.18 -12.26
N LEU A 296 -6.22 13.25 -12.35
CA LEU A 296 -5.27 12.45 -11.57
C LEU A 296 -4.30 13.39 -10.87
N ALA A 297 -3.78 12.99 -9.71
CA ALA A 297 -2.91 13.83 -8.91
C ALA A 297 -1.58 13.16 -8.59
N LEU A 298 -0.48 13.73 -9.09
CA LEU A 298 0.87 13.38 -8.66
C LEU A 298 1.12 14.10 -7.34
N VAL A 299 1.40 13.37 -6.26
CA VAL A 299 1.50 13.94 -4.92
C VAL A 299 2.85 13.62 -4.30
N LEU A 300 3.48 14.66 -3.75
CA LEU A 300 4.73 14.53 -3.01
C LEU A 300 4.44 14.04 -1.59
N ILE A 301 5.02 12.89 -1.24
CA ILE A 301 4.91 12.27 0.08
C ILE A 301 6.30 12.03 0.69
N SER A 302 6.32 11.76 2.00
CA SER A 302 7.48 11.17 2.67
C SER A 302 7.32 9.65 2.74
N SER A 303 8.24 8.91 2.12
CA SER A 303 8.18 7.44 2.07
C SER A 303 8.48 6.76 3.42
N TYR A 304 8.81 7.50 4.48
CA TYR A 304 9.20 6.96 5.79
C TYR A 304 8.19 5.98 6.39
N ARG A 305 6.90 6.13 6.09
CA ARG A 305 5.86 5.21 6.56
C ARG A 305 5.64 3.99 5.67
N LEU A 306 6.14 4.02 4.42
CA LEU A 306 6.03 2.93 3.45
C LEU A 306 7.28 2.02 3.47
N ASN A 307 8.48 2.61 3.53
CA ASN A 307 9.74 1.87 3.41
C ASN A 307 10.81 2.32 4.44
N GLN A 308 10.43 3.11 5.46
CA GLN A 308 11.35 3.66 6.48
C GLN A 308 12.49 4.54 5.93
N SER A 309 12.50 4.81 4.62
CA SER A 309 13.44 5.75 3.99
C SER A 309 12.94 7.19 4.14
N LYS A 310 13.84 8.12 4.43
CA LYS A 310 13.53 9.56 4.53
C LYS A 310 13.89 10.26 3.23
N SER A 311 13.36 9.78 2.11
CA SER A 311 13.52 10.45 0.82
C SER A 311 12.18 11.07 0.39
N PRO A 312 12.20 12.23 -0.31
CA PRO A 312 11.02 12.74 -0.98
C PRO A 312 10.60 11.75 -2.07
N HIS A 313 9.30 11.46 -2.16
CA HIS A 313 8.77 10.45 -3.09
C HIS A 313 7.48 10.93 -3.75
N TRP A 314 7.29 10.59 -5.03
CA TRP A 314 6.09 10.92 -5.78
C TRP A 314 5.22 9.69 -5.95
N VAL A 315 3.94 9.83 -5.66
CA VAL A 315 2.91 8.80 -5.90
C VAL A 315 1.79 9.37 -6.76
N LEU A 316 1.10 8.52 -7.51
CA LEU A 316 -0.05 8.92 -8.31
C LEU A 316 -1.34 8.59 -7.56
N VAL A 317 -1.99 9.59 -6.99
CA VAL A 317 -3.31 9.43 -6.37
C VAL A 317 -4.35 9.31 -7.46
N ILE A 318 -5.12 8.22 -7.39
CA ILE A 318 -6.11 7.83 -8.39
C ILE A 318 -7.54 8.08 -7.92
N SER A 319 -7.78 7.98 -6.60
CA SER A 319 -9.11 8.19 -6.03
C SER A 319 -9.08 8.45 -4.54
N VAL A 320 -10.13 9.13 -4.07
CA VAL A 320 -10.39 9.40 -2.66
C VAL A 320 -11.85 9.06 -2.39
N SER A 321 -12.09 8.02 -1.60
CA SER A 321 -13.42 7.68 -1.08
C SER A 321 -13.69 8.41 0.23
N ASP A 322 -14.78 8.06 0.93
CA ASP A 322 -15.05 8.61 2.27
C ASP A 322 -14.10 8.04 3.34
N THR A 323 -13.45 6.91 3.06
CA THR A 323 -12.63 6.17 4.04
C THR A 323 -11.16 6.08 3.63
N PHE A 324 -10.86 6.05 2.33
CA PHE A 324 -9.53 5.77 1.82
C PHE A 324 -9.09 6.72 0.72
N VAL A 325 -7.78 6.90 0.66
CA VAL A 325 -7.06 7.40 -0.50
C VAL A 325 -6.41 6.21 -1.18
N TYR A 326 -6.62 6.07 -2.49
CA TYR A 326 -5.98 5.06 -3.31
C TYR A 326 -4.92 5.71 -4.20
N PHE A 327 -3.74 5.11 -4.29
CA PHE A 327 -2.68 5.61 -5.15
C PHE A 327 -1.85 4.49 -5.79
N HIS A 328 -1.10 4.82 -6.83
CA HIS A 328 -0.03 3.99 -7.40
C HIS A 328 1.32 4.49 -6.92
N ASP A 329 2.13 3.58 -6.42
CA ASP A 329 3.52 3.80 -6.12
C ASP A 329 4.37 3.37 -7.34
N PRO A 330 5.16 4.26 -7.96
CA PRO A 330 6.06 3.87 -9.04
C PRO A 330 7.26 3.06 -8.55
N ASP A 331 7.58 3.11 -7.26
CA ASP A 331 8.67 2.37 -6.63
C ASP A 331 8.24 0.93 -6.35
N VAL A 332 8.46 0.07 -7.34
CA VAL A 332 8.35 -1.38 -7.19
C VAL A 332 9.74 -1.88 -6.83
N ASP A 333 9.94 -2.15 -5.54
CA ASP A 333 11.21 -2.64 -5.03
C ASP A 333 11.36 -4.12 -5.43
N TRP A 334 12.07 -4.36 -6.53
CA TRP A 334 12.29 -5.69 -7.10
C TRP A 334 13.23 -6.55 -6.24
N ASP A 335 14.04 -5.93 -5.37
CA ASP A 335 14.93 -6.62 -4.43
C ASP A 335 14.19 -7.06 -3.14
N ASP A 336 13.05 -6.42 -2.83
CA ASP A 336 12.19 -6.69 -1.67
C ASP A 336 10.90 -7.48 -2.05
N ASN A 337 10.88 -8.13 -3.23
CA ASN A 337 9.75 -8.91 -3.76
C ASN A 337 8.40 -8.14 -3.75
N LYS A 338 8.38 -6.82 -3.97
CA LYS A 338 7.12 -6.10 -4.22
C LYS A 338 6.59 -6.46 -5.60
N SER A 339 5.35 -6.92 -5.67
CA SER A 339 4.66 -7.22 -6.94
C SER A 339 3.99 -5.97 -7.52
N LEU A 340 3.64 -5.97 -8.82
CA LEU A 340 2.82 -4.91 -9.45
C LEU A 340 1.49 -4.69 -8.71
N THR A 341 0.96 -5.72 -8.04
CA THR A 341 -0.23 -5.64 -7.20
C THR A 341 -0.01 -4.93 -5.85
N ASP A 342 1.23 -4.83 -5.37
CA ASP A 342 1.57 -4.11 -4.12
C ASP A 342 1.81 -2.61 -4.34
N SER A 343 2.04 -2.22 -5.60
CA SER A 343 2.34 -0.86 -6.02
C SER A 343 1.18 -0.20 -6.77
N GLY A 344 0.16 -0.98 -7.15
CA GLY A 344 -1.10 -0.52 -7.72
C GLY A 344 -2.22 -0.49 -6.67
N TYR A 345 -3.10 0.51 -6.74
CA TYR A 345 -4.31 0.64 -5.91
C TYR A 345 -4.06 0.57 -4.39
N ILE A 346 -2.96 1.12 -3.88
CA ILE A 346 -2.63 1.11 -2.45
C ILE A 346 -3.64 1.95 -1.68
N PRO A 347 -4.50 1.36 -0.82
CA PRO A 347 -5.45 2.10 -0.01
C PRO A 347 -4.82 2.47 1.34
N VAL A 348 -4.91 3.74 1.69
CA VAL A 348 -4.49 4.27 2.99
C VAL A 348 -5.59 5.15 3.58
N THR A 349 -5.73 5.18 4.90
CA THR A 349 -6.74 6.04 5.52
C THR A 349 -6.41 7.52 5.26
N HIS A 350 -7.42 8.40 5.23
CA HIS A 350 -7.19 9.86 5.11
C HIS A 350 -6.20 10.37 6.15
N LYS A 351 -6.28 9.86 7.39
CA LYS A 351 -5.42 10.23 8.49
C LYS A 351 -3.96 9.84 8.24
N GLU A 352 -3.71 8.64 7.74
CA GLU A 352 -2.36 8.17 7.40
C GLU A 352 -1.81 8.93 6.19
N PHE A 353 -2.60 9.09 5.14
CA PHE A 353 -2.21 9.84 3.94
C PHE A 353 -1.83 11.28 4.27
N ASN A 354 -2.66 12.00 5.03
CA ASN A 354 -2.36 13.37 5.46
C ASN A 354 -1.08 13.47 6.30
N ARG A 355 -0.71 12.40 7.03
CA ARG A 355 0.57 12.33 7.76
C ARG A 355 1.77 12.06 6.86
N MET A 356 1.56 11.51 5.67
CA MET A 356 2.58 11.27 4.65
C MET A 356 2.81 12.49 3.76
N LEU A 357 1.81 13.36 3.56
CA LEU A 357 1.86 14.52 2.65
C LEU A 357 3.01 15.48 2.93
N GLY A 358 3.87 15.68 1.94
CA GLY A 358 5.00 16.61 2.02
C GLY A 358 6.20 16.11 2.81
N TYR A 359 7.31 16.83 2.66
CA TYR A 359 8.63 16.41 3.11
C TYR A 359 9.43 17.58 3.73
N GLY A 360 10.38 17.26 4.60
CA GLY A 360 11.33 18.23 5.16
C GLY A 360 10.82 19.02 6.37
N LYS A 361 11.66 19.97 6.81
CA LYS A 361 11.36 20.95 7.88
C LYS A 361 11.84 22.34 7.41
N PRO A 362 10.96 23.34 7.22
CA PRO A 362 9.50 23.25 7.31
C PRO A 362 8.93 22.26 6.29
N ARG A 363 7.72 21.75 6.57
CA ARG A 363 7.11 20.69 5.78
C ARG A 363 6.61 21.25 4.44
N TYR A 364 7.30 20.90 3.37
CA TYR A 364 6.95 21.31 2.00
C TYR A 364 5.97 20.30 1.39
N GLN A 365 4.81 20.76 0.95
CA GLN A 365 3.78 19.96 0.30
C GLN A 365 3.61 20.42 -1.14
N ALA A 366 3.47 19.46 -2.04
CA ALA A 366 3.20 19.73 -3.44
C ALA A 366 2.33 18.66 -4.07
N ALA A 367 1.49 19.08 -5.01
CA ALA A 367 0.76 18.20 -5.90
C ALA A 367 0.72 18.81 -7.31
N VAL A 368 0.79 17.95 -8.34
CA VAL A 368 0.57 18.29 -9.74
C VAL A 368 -0.67 17.54 -10.19
N ILE A 369 -1.76 18.28 -10.39
CA ILE A 369 -3.03 17.72 -10.86
C ILE A 369 -3.06 17.83 -12.38
N VAL A 370 -3.40 16.73 -13.05
CA VAL A 370 -3.41 16.62 -14.50
C VAL A 370 -4.73 16.04 -15.02
N ALA A 371 -5.21 16.56 -16.15
CA ALA A 371 -6.41 16.09 -16.83
C ALA A 371 -6.29 16.19 -18.36
N ASP A 372 -7.08 15.38 -19.08
CA ASP A 372 -7.22 15.41 -20.54
C ASP A 372 -8.22 16.49 -21.03
N LYS A 373 -9.01 17.05 -20.12
CA LYS A 373 -10.06 18.05 -20.36
C LYS A 373 -9.98 19.17 -19.33
N THR A 374 -10.69 20.26 -19.59
CA THR A 374 -10.79 21.41 -18.69
C THR A 374 -11.49 21.06 -17.37
N LEU A 375 -10.81 21.30 -16.26
CA LEU A 375 -11.24 21.24 -14.86
C LEU A 375 -11.76 22.62 -14.43
N ASP A 376 -12.84 22.61 -13.63
CA ASP A 376 -13.46 23.82 -13.09
C ASP A 376 -12.69 24.43 -11.88
#